data_AF-A0A4D6WVR8-F1
#
_entry.id   AF-A0A4D6WVR8-F1
#
_cell.length_a   1.000
_cell.length_b   1.000
_cell.length_c   1.000
_cell.angle_alpha   90.00
_cell.angle_beta   90.00
_cell.angle_gamma   90.00
#
_symmetry.space_group_name_H-M   'P 1'
#
loop_
_entity.id
_entity.type
_entity.pdbx_description
1 polymer ?
#
loop_
_entity_poly.entity_id
_entity_poly.type
_entity_poly.pdbx_seq_one_letter_code
_entity_poly.pdbx_strand_id
1 'polypeptide(L)' 'MAVPKKRTSKSKSKKAQWKKKALYETQKALSLSKSLLSDKPNSFVYLNSKSILNS' A
#
# COMPACT_ATOMS: atom_id res chain seq x y z
N MET A 1 21.15 10.00 28.51
CA MET A 1 19.96 9.68 27.68
C MET A 1 18.75 9.51 28.60
N ALA A 2 17.58 10.03 28.25
CA ALA A 2 16.39 9.85 29.07
C ALA A 2 15.87 8.42 28.95
N VAL A 3 15.63 7.75 30.09
CA VAL A 3 15.11 6.38 30.16
C VAL A 3 13.66 6.43 30.66
N PRO A 4 12.73 5.67 30.05
CA PRO A 4 11.35 5.66 30.51
C PRO A 4 11.25 5.04 31.90
N LYS A 5 10.71 5.81 32.86
CA LYS A 5 10.55 5.34 34.24
C LYS A 5 9.52 4.22 34.38
N LYS A 6 8.53 4.16 33.48
CA LYS A 6 7.41 3.21 33.48
C LYS A 6 7.07 2.78 32.06
N ARG A 7 6.56 1.55 31.90
CA ARG A 7 6.09 1.06 30.59
C ARG A 7 4.84 1.83 30.14
N THR A 8 4.70 1.96 28.83
CA THR A 8 3.45 2.40 28.21
C THR A 8 2.36 1.35 28.36
N SER A 9 1.15 1.78 28.71
CA SER A 9 -0.01 0.89 28.80
C SER A 9 -0.44 0.39 27.41
N LYS A 10 -1.15 -0.74 27.36
CA LYS A 10 -1.60 -1.36 26.09
C LYS A 10 -2.48 -0.41 25.27
N SER A 11 -3.38 0.33 25.91
CA SER A 11 -4.25 1.32 25.25
C SER A 11 -3.45 2.48 24.63
N LYS A 12 -2.36 2.92 25.28
CA LYS A 12 -1.48 3.99 24.76
C LYS A 12 -0.48 3.50 23.71
N SER A 13 -0.47 2.21 23.39
CA SER A 13 0.41 1.66 22.36
C SER A 13 0.05 2.23 20.99
N LYS A 14 1.02 2.83 20.29
CA LYS A 14 0.81 3.49 19.00
C LYS A 14 0.70 2.54 17.80
N LYS A 15 0.50 1.24 18.02
CA LYS A 15 0.40 0.20 16.97
C LYS A 15 -0.71 0.49 15.94
N ALA A 16 -1.82 1.07 16.36
CA ALA A 16 -2.92 1.42 15.46
C ALA A 16 -2.51 2.42 14.37
N GLN A 17 -1.63 3.38 14.68
CA GLN A 17 -1.15 4.36 13.70
C GLN A 17 -0.30 3.69 12.61
N TRP A 18 0.52 2.69 12.96
CA TRP A 18 1.28 1.91 12.00
C TRP A 18 0.37 1.10 11.07
N LYS A 19 -0.64 0.43 11.63
CA LYS A 19 -1.64 -0.33 10.84
C LYS A 19 -2.45 0.59 9.90
N LYS A 20 -2.77 1.80 10.35
CA LYS A 20 -3.49 2.79 9.54
C LYS A 20 -2.70 3.20 8.28
N LYS A 21 -1.36 3.32 8.36
CA LYS A 21 -0.52 3.58 7.18
C LYS A 21 -0.61 2.44 6.17
N ALA A 22 -0.51 1.19 6.63
CA ALA A 22 -0.63 0.02 5.75
C ALA A 22 -1.98 -0.02 5.04
N LEU A 23 -3.08 0.31 5.73
CA LEU A 23 -4.41 0.36 5.14
C LEU A 23 -4.48 1.31 3.94
N TYR A 24 -3.89 2.51 4.03
CA TYR A 24 -3.88 3.46 2.92
C TYR A 24 -3.08 2.97 1.72
N GLU A 25 -1.93 2.33 1.95
CA GLU A 25 -1.14 1.77 0.84
C GLU A 25 -1.84 0.59 0.19
N THR A 26 -2.52 -0.26 0.97
CA THR A 26 -3.34 -1.36 0.45
C THR A 26 -4.47 -0.86 -0.44
N GLN A 27 -5.15 0.23 -0.08
CA GLN A 27 -6.22 0.80 -0.91
C GLN A 27 -5.70 1.23 -2.30
N LYS A 28 -4.56 1.90 -2.35
CA LYS A 28 -3.91 2.29 -3.61
C LYS A 28 -3.51 1.06 -4.43
N ALA A 29 -2.82 0.11 -3.81
CA ALA A 29 -2.37 -1.12 -4.48
C ALA A 29 -3.55 -1.92 -5.05
N LEU A 30 -4.67 -2.01 -4.33
CA LEU A 30 -5.88 -2.69 -4.78
C LEU A 30 -6.51 -1.99 -5.98
N SER A 31 -6.61 -0.66 -5.97
CA SER A 31 -7.12 0.08 -7.14
C SER A 31 -6.24 -0.14 -8.37
N LEU A 32 -4.92 -0.16 -8.18
CA LEU A 32 -3.95 -0.41 -9.23
C LEU A 32 -4.09 -1.83 -9.80
N SER A 33 -4.19 -2.85 -8.93
CA SER A 33 -4.31 -4.24 -9.35
C SER A 33 -5.59 -4.49 -10.15
N LYS A 34 -6.71 -3.87 -9.76
CA LYS A 34 -7.97 -3.94 -10.53
C LYS A 34 -7.84 -3.33 -11.91
N SER A 35 -7.18 -2.18 -12.02
CA SER A 35 -6.94 -1.54 -13.32
C SER A 35 -6.05 -2.39 -14.22
N LEU A 36 -5.05 -3.06 -13.65
CA LEU A 36 -4.17 -3.95 -14.37
C LEU A 36 -4.91 -5.19 -14.89
N LEU A 37 -5.68 -5.86 -14.03
CA LEU A 37 -6.44 -7.06 -14.42
C LEU A 37 -7.55 -6.80 -15.44
N SER A 38 -8.03 -5.56 -15.54
CA SER A 38 -9.06 -5.19 -16.52
C SER A 38 -8.50 -4.91 -17.92
N ASP A 39 -7.17 -5.04 -18.14
CA ASP A 39 -6.44 -4.81 -19.40
C ASP A 39 -6.70 -3.43 -20.05
N LYS A 40 -7.19 -2.46 -19.27
CA LYS A 40 -7.51 -1.09 -19.71
C LYS A 40 -6.95 -0.06 -18.73
N PRO A 41 -5.61 0.05 -18.63
CA PRO A 41 -5.02 1.11 -17.81
C PRO A 41 -5.20 2.47 -18.53
N ASN A 42 -5.96 3.38 -17.93
CA ASN A 42 -6.25 4.69 -18.53
C ASN A 42 -5.15 5.75 -18.31
N SER A 43 -4.31 5.59 -17.28
CA SER A 43 -3.38 6.65 -16.83
C SER A 43 -1.92 6.21 -16.67
N PHE A 44 -1.62 4.92 -16.85
CA PHE A 44 -0.26 4.39 -16.76
C PHE A 44 0.00 3.34 -17.83
N VAL A 45 1.25 3.24 -18.28
CA VAL A 45 1.67 2.20 -19.22
C VAL A 45 2.24 1.03 -18.42
N TYR A 46 1.67 -0.16 -18.63
CA TYR A 46 2.22 -1.41 -18.14
C TYR A 46 2.69 -2.23 -19.33
N LEU A 47 3.99 -2.51 -19.40
CA LEU A 47 4.57 -3.32 -20.46
C LEU A 47 4.19 -4.78 -20.22
N ASN A 48 3.26 -5.30 -21.02
CA ASN A 48 2.86 -6.69 -21.02
C ASN A 48 3.37 -7.38 -22.30
N SER A 49 3.52 -8.71 -22.31
CA SER A 49 3.88 -9.46 -23.52
C SER A 49 2.96 -9.11 -24.70
N LYS A 50 1.67 -8.88 -24.44
CA LYS A 50 0.71 -8.42 -25.44
C LYS A 50 1.00 -7.03 -26.01
N SER A 51 1.56 -6.10 -25.23
CA SER A 51 1.99 -4.80 -25.76
C SER A 51 3.27 -4.90 -26.58
N ILE A 52 4.16 -5.83 -26.23
CA ILE A 52 5.44 -6.07 -26.92
C ILE A 52 5.22 -6.79 -28.26
N LEU A 53 4.27 -7.72 -28.33
CA LEU A 53 3.93 -8.48 -29.56
C LEU A 53 3.14 -7.67 -30.60
N ASN A 54 2.64 -6.48 -30.23
CA ASN A 54 1.94 -5.56 -31.13
C ASN A 54 2.87 -4.47 -31.72
N SER A 55 4.19 -4.63 -31.58
CA SER A 55 5.22 -3.74 -32.13
C SER A 55 5.78 -4.26 -33.45
#